data_AF-A0A538U4K2-F1
#
_entry.id   AF-A0A538U4K2-F1
#
_cell.length_a   1.000
_cell.length_b   1.000
_cell.length_c   1.000
_cell.angle_alpha   90.00
_cell.angle_beta   90.00
_cell.angle_gamma   90.00
#
_symmetry.space_group_name_H-M   'P 1'
#
loop_
_entity.id
_entity.type
_entity.pdbx_description
1 polymer ?
#
loop_
_entity_poly.entity_id
_entity_poly.type
_entity_poly.pdbx_seq_one_letter_code
_entity_poly.pdbx_strand_id
1 'polypeptide(L)'
;MLRSLGSLIERQSDRRIRLRWFSRDEFGRLLAASGRARATVRFADRSGQPRSPESHIRRLEQLDPPNIAVGGVLGARHYVADLDLVGVPRLDLSQHCPRRPLDLGFVHELDPALKRVDDPLEPATVIVHAVRHAASLFSPRKGGLQWADPVECLLDLHEAHLERQGAQFLESLQRRRPKTS
;
A
#
# COMPACT_ATOMS: atom_id res chain seq x y z
N MET A 1 -2.66 -6.49 20.18
CA MET A 1 -2.73 -5.28 19.34
C MET A 1 -3.98 -4.42 19.62
N LEU A 2 -5.21 -4.94 19.60
CA LEU A 2 -6.41 -4.10 19.87
C LEU A 2 -6.58 -3.58 21.31
N ARG A 3 -5.98 -4.23 22.32
CA ARG A 3 -6.10 -3.80 23.73
C ARG A 3 -5.37 -2.49 24.03
N SER A 4 -4.31 -2.15 23.27
CA SER A 4 -3.53 -0.92 23.47
C SER A 4 -4.23 0.33 22.92
N LEU A 5 -5.33 0.15 22.18
CA LEU A 5 -6.10 1.24 21.57
C LEU A 5 -7.26 1.73 22.47
N GLY A 6 -7.41 1.16 23.68
CA GLY A 6 -8.13 1.75 24.81
C GLY A 6 -9.43 2.52 24.49
N SER A 7 -9.48 3.78 24.91
CA SER A 7 -10.60 4.72 24.75
C SER A 7 -10.86 5.20 23.32
N LEU A 8 -9.94 4.87 22.40
CA LEU A 8 -10.00 5.26 20.98
C LEU A 8 -10.92 4.37 20.18
N ILE A 9 -11.37 3.28 20.79
CA ILE A 9 -12.16 2.27 20.15
C ILE A 9 -13.57 2.28 20.76
N GLU A 10 -14.56 2.46 19.89
CA GLU A 10 -15.96 2.21 20.20
C GLU A 10 -16.35 0.81 19.70
N ARG A 11 -16.85 -0.01 20.62
CA ARG A 11 -17.37 -1.35 20.31
C ARG A 11 -18.86 -1.22 20.06
N GLN A 12 -19.28 -1.60 18.86
CA GLN A 12 -20.69 -1.67 18.49
C GLN A 12 -21.28 -2.98 19.02
N SER A 13 -22.59 -3.00 19.23
CA SER A 13 -23.34 -4.17 19.74
C SER A 13 -23.23 -5.41 18.84
N ASP A 14 -22.87 -5.23 17.57
CA ASP A 14 -22.68 -6.27 16.55
C ASP A 14 -21.23 -6.79 16.43
N ARG A 15 -20.40 -6.59 17.47
CA ARG A 15 -18.94 -6.91 17.49
C ARG A 15 -18.11 -6.14 16.45
N ARG A 16 -18.69 -5.19 15.72
CA ARG A 16 -17.88 -4.26 14.93
C ARG A 16 -17.18 -3.29 15.84
N ILE A 17 -16.05 -2.82 15.36
CA ILE A 17 -15.19 -1.93 16.12
C ILE A 17 -14.93 -0.68 15.29
N ARG A 18 -15.12 0.50 15.85
CA ARG A 18 -14.92 1.79 15.18
C ARG A 18 -13.93 2.62 15.99
N LEU A 19 -13.18 3.49 15.34
CA LEU A 19 -12.39 4.49 16.06
C LEU A 19 -13.33 5.61 16.50
N ARG A 20 -13.36 5.87 17.81
CA ARG A 20 -14.21 6.85 18.49
C ARG A 20 -13.73 8.28 18.20
N TRP A 21 -12.42 8.44 18.03
CA TRP A 21 -11.77 9.63 17.50
C TRP A 21 -10.62 9.20 16.59
N PHE A 22 -10.44 9.86 15.44
CA PHE A 22 -9.31 9.62 14.55
C PHE A 22 -8.35 10.81 14.64
N SER A 23 -7.58 10.86 15.73
CA SER A 23 -6.58 11.92 15.90
C SER A 23 -5.43 11.70 14.92
N ARG A 24 -4.92 12.77 14.30
CA ARG A 24 -3.74 12.69 13.41
C ARG A 24 -2.57 12.04 14.12
N ASP A 25 -2.39 12.32 15.41
CA ASP A 25 -1.29 11.79 16.21
C ASP A 25 -1.39 10.28 16.46
N GLU A 26 -2.58 9.74 16.70
CA GLU A 26 -2.74 8.29 16.92
C GLU A 26 -2.73 7.52 15.62
N PHE A 27 -3.24 8.12 14.54
CA PHE A 27 -3.00 7.57 13.21
C PHE A 27 -1.50 7.54 12.90
N GLY A 28 -0.76 8.62 13.19
CA GLY A 28 0.69 8.65 13.06
C GLY A 28 1.40 7.58 13.90
N ARG A 29 0.97 7.34 15.15
CA ARG A 29 1.50 6.24 15.98
C ARG A 29 1.14 4.86 15.43
N LEU A 30 -0.07 4.69 14.90
CA LEU A 30 -0.50 3.45 14.26
C LEU A 30 0.30 3.19 12.98
N LEU A 31 0.54 4.22 12.17
CA LEU A 31 1.41 4.18 10.99
C LEU A 31 2.85 3.80 11.37
N ALA A 32 3.43 4.44 12.39
CA ALA A 32 4.77 4.12 12.87
C ALA A 32 4.89 2.68 13.40
N ALA A 33 3.83 2.14 14.01
CA ALA A 33 3.77 0.74 14.43
C ALA A 33 3.52 -0.22 13.25
N SER A 34 2.80 0.23 12.21
CA SER A 34 2.45 -0.57 11.04
C SER A 34 3.64 -0.89 10.14
N GLY A 35 4.61 0.03 10.01
CA GLY A 35 5.87 -0.25 9.29
C GLY A 35 6.68 -1.41 9.88
N ARG A 36 6.50 -1.70 11.19
CA ARG A 36 7.08 -2.89 11.85
C ARG A 36 6.19 -4.13 11.77
N ALA A 37 4.91 -3.97 11.47
CA ALA A 37 3.92 -5.05 11.44
C ALA A 37 3.63 -5.58 10.02
N ARG A 38 3.83 -4.74 9.00
CA ARG A 38 3.63 -5.09 7.60
C ARG A 38 4.88 -5.77 7.08
N ALA A 39 4.75 -7.02 6.64
CA ALA A 39 5.85 -7.71 6.01
C ALA A 39 6.06 -7.12 4.61
N THR A 40 7.19 -6.45 4.42
CA THR A 40 7.56 -5.78 3.17
C THR A 40 8.81 -6.46 2.59
N VAL A 41 8.83 -6.66 1.27
CA VAL A 41 10.00 -7.13 0.52
C VAL A 41 10.30 -6.13 -0.59
N ARG A 42 11.57 -5.71 -0.67
CA ARG A 42 12.05 -4.67 -1.58
C ARG A 42 12.88 -5.29 -2.69
N PHE A 43 12.76 -4.74 -3.89
CA PHE A 43 13.52 -5.15 -5.06
C PHE A 43 14.09 -3.92 -5.77
N ALA A 44 15.37 -4.00 -6.14
CA ALA A 44 16.04 -3.01 -6.97
C ALA A 44 16.49 -3.64 -8.28
N ASP A 45 16.44 -2.84 -9.34
CA ASP A 45 17.05 -3.20 -10.61
C ASP A 45 18.59 -3.27 -10.46
N ARG A 46 19.20 -4.36 -10.95
CA ARG A 46 20.67 -4.52 -11.02
C ARG A 46 21.22 -4.45 -12.44
N SER A 47 20.39 -4.11 -13.43
CA SER A 47 20.82 -3.95 -14.83
C SER A 47 21.41 -2.56 -15.10
N GLY A 48 21.08 -1.57 -14.25
CA GLY A 48 21.45 -0.17 -14.44
C GLY A 48 20.50 0.59 -15.37
N GLN A 49 19.43 -0.07 -15.85
CA GLN A 49 18.42 0.50 -16.72
C GLN A 49 17.02 0.12 -16.20
N PRO A 50 16.58 0.68 -15.06
CA PRO A 50 15.32 0.31 -14.45
C PRO A 50 14.14 0.62 -15.39
N ARG A 51 13.24 -0.35 -15.53
CA ARG A 51 11.96 -0.14 -16.21
C ARG A 51 11.08 0.83 -15.42
N SER A 52 10.23 1.57 -16.13
CA SER A 52 9.26 2.45 -15.47
C SER A 52 8.18 1.63 -14.73
N PRO A 53 7.57 2.20 -13.66
CA PRO A 53 6.45 1.55 -12.97
C PRO A 53 5.31 1.13 -13.91
N GLU A 54 4.97 1.94 -14.90
CA GLU A 54 3.93 1.63 -15.90
C GLU A 54 4.31 0.44 -16.79
N SER A 55 5.60 0.26 -17.07
CA SER A 55 6.10 -0.90 -17.81
C SER A 55 5.92 -2.19 -16.99
N HIS A 56 6.25 -2.14 -15.69
CA HIS A 56 5.98 -3.24 -14.77
C HIS A 56 4.48 -3.53 -14.63
N ILE A 57 3.62 -2.50 -14.56
CA ILE A 57 2.16 -2.68 -14.54
C ILE A 57 1.67 -3.44 -15.78
N ARG A 58 2.08 -3.03 -16.99
CA ARG A 58 1.68 -3.74 -18.22
C ARG A 58 2.12 -5.19 -18.23
N ARG A 59 3.29 -5.50 -17.66
CA ARG A 59 3.76 -6.87 -17.54
C ARG A 59 2.96 -7.66 -16.51
N LEU A 60 2.63 -7.05 -15.37
CA LEU A 60 1.75 -7.66 -14.36
C LEU A 60 0.35 -7.95 -14.92
N GLU A 61 -0.22 -7.07 -15.74
CA GLU A 61 -1.51 -7.30 -16.41
C GLU A 61 -1.50 -8.57 -17.28
N GLN A 62 -0.35 -8.88 -17.91
CA GLN A 62 -0.19 -10.10 -18.71
C GLN A 62 0.03 -11.35 -17.86
N LEU A 63 0.76 -11.22 -16.74
CA LEU A 63 1.04 -12.32 -15.83
C LEU A 63 -0.17 -12.68 -14.96
N ASP A 64 -1.04 -11.70 -14.70
CA ASP A 64 -2.22 -11.77 -13.83
C ASP A 64 -1.99 -12.57 -12.53
N PRO A 65 -0.94 -12.23 -11.74
CA PRO A 65 -0.67 -12.96 -10.51
C PRO A 65 -1.85 -12.79 -9.53
N PRO A 66 -2.30 -13.88 -8.90
CA PRO A 66 -3.48 -13.81 -8.03
C PRO A 66 -3.20 -12.95 -6.80
N ASN A 67 -4.24 -12.27 -6.32
CA ASN A 67 -4.23 -11.50 -5.07
C ASN A 67 -3.23 -10.35 -5.02
N ILE A 68 -2.85 -9.78 -6.17
CA ILE A 68 -1.99 -8.60 -6.27
C ILE A 68 -2.82 -7.35 -6.58
N ALA A 69 -2.49 -6.26 -5.89
CA ALA A 69 -3.06 -4.95 -6.14
C ALA A 69 -1.99 -3.87 -6.20
N VAL A 70 -2.25 -2.83 -7.01
CA VAL A 70 -1.37 -1.68 -7.18
C VAL A 70 -1.63 -0.68 -6.06
N GLY A 71 -0.58 -0.33 -5.32
CA GLY A 71 -0.61 0.61 -4.20
C GLY A 71 0.24 1.85 -4.43
N GLY A 72 0.67 2.44 -3.33
CA GLY A 72 1.60 3.57 -3.31
C GLY A 72 1.12 4.76 -4.09
N VAL A 73 2.08 5.38 -4.77
CA VAL A 73 1.84 6.58 -5.55
C VAL A 73 0.83 6.34 -6.68
N LEU A 74 0.94 5.23 -7.41
CA LEU A 74 0.02 4.92 -8.50
C LEU A 74 -1.39 4.61 -7.99
N GLY A 75 -1.51 3.86 -6.89
CA GLY A 75 -2.79 3.60 -6.23
C GLY A 75 -3.43 4.88 -5.66
N ALA A 76 -2.65 5.73 -5.01
CA ALA A 76 -3.15 7.00 -4.46
C ALA A 76 -3.70 7.91 -5.57
N ARG A 77 -3.01 8.01 -6.73
CA ARG A 77 -3.50 8.74 -7.90
C ARG A 77 -4.83 8.24 -8.43
N HIS A 78 -5.07 6.93 -8.38
CA HIS A 78 -6.34 6.38 -8.83
C HIS A 78 -7.51 6.98 -8.04
N TYR A 79 -7.31 7.21 -6.74
CA TYR A 79 -8.32 7.80 -5.87
C TYR A 79 -8.33 9.34 -5.92
N VAL A 80 -7.17 9.99 -6.03
CA VAL A 80 -7.02 11.45 -6.08
C VAL A 80 -6.07 11.83 -7.21
N ALA A 81 -6.63 12.16 -8.37
CA ALA A 81 -5.89 12.36 -9.62
C ALA A 81 -4.90 13.54 -9.57
N ASP A 82 -5.22 14.52 -8.74
CA ASP A 82 -4.60 15.82 -8.53
C ASP A 82 -3.50 15.82 -7.45
N LEU A 83 -3.06 14.63 -7.00
CA LEU A 83 -1.87 14.49 -6.15
C LEU A 83 -0.61 14.92 -6.91
N ASP A 84 0.11 15.90 -6.36
CA ASP A 84 1.40 16.37 -6.88
C ASP A 84 2.50 15.35 -6.58
N LEU A 85 2.94 14.64 -7.62
CA LEU A 85 3.89 13.55 -7.51
C LEU A 85 5.31 14.01 -7.81
N VAL A 86 5.96 14.50 -6.77
CA VAL A 86 7.42 14.65 -6.76
C VAL A 86 7.97 13.55 -5.86
N GLY A 87 8.61 12.53 -6.45
CA GLY A 87 9.14 11.37 -5.71
C GLY A 87 9.91 10.38 -6.58
N VAL A 88 10.53 9.39 -5.94
CA VAL A 88 11.28 8.32 -6.63
C VAL A 88 10.32 7.41 -7.41
N PRO A 89 10.57 7.14 -8.71
CA PRO A 89 9.74 6.25 -9.51
C PRO A 89 9.88 4.82 -8.99
N ARG A 90 8.93 4.40 -8.14
CA ARG A 90 8.82 3.06 -7.59
C ARG A 90 7.40 2.51 -7.79
N LEU A 91 7.28 1.20 -7.87
CA LEU A 91 6.01 0.48 -7.92
C LEU A 91 5.76 -0.23 -6.58
N ASP A 92 4.71 0.18 -5.88
CA ASP A 92 4.24 -0.49 -4.67
C ASP A 92 3.12 -1.49 -5.01
N LEU A 93 3.27 -2.72 -4.53
CA LEU A 93 2.31 -3.81 -4.72
C LEU A 93 1.84 -4.32 -3.36
N SER A 94 0.54 -4.56 -3.25
CA SER A 94 -0.08 -5.21 -2.11
C SER A 94 -0.47 -6.64 -2.48
N GLN A 95 0.02 -7.63 -1.74
CA GLN A 95 -0.36 -9.03 -1.90
C GLN A 95 -1.25 -9.48 -0.74
N HIS A 96 -2.49 -9.86 -1.03
CA HIS A 96 -3.40 -10.40 -0.02
C HIS A 96 -3.02 -11.84 0.34
N CYS A 97 -2.49 -12.01 1.56
CA CYS A 97 -1.95 -13.28 2.06
C CYS A 97 -2.29 -13.47 3.56
N PRO A 98 -3.58 -13.66 3.92
CA PRO A 98 -4.05 -13.64 5.32
C PRO A 98 -3.39 -14.69 6.22
N ARG A 99 -3.00 -15.83 5.68
CA ARG A 99 -2.40 -16.96 6.43
C ARG A 99 -1.17 -17.56 5.75
N ARG A 100 -0.65 -16.91 4.71
CA ARG A 100 0.44 -17.41 3.88
C ARG A 100 1.61 -16.43 3.89
N PRO A 101 2.84 -16.89 3.68
CA PRO A 101 3.94 -15.97 3.35
C PRO A 101 3.63 -15.24 2.02
N LEU A 102 4.38 -14.18 1.76
CA LEU A 102 4.37 -13.55 0.44
C LEU A 102 4.81 -14.59 -0.61
N ASP A 103 4.07 -14.66 -1.71
CA ASP A 103 4.50 -15.41 -2.89
C ASP A 103 5.13 -14.42 -3.86
N LEU A 104 6.46 -14.53 -3.97
CA LEU A 104 7.30 -13.62 -4.74
C LEU A 104 7.72 -14.22 -6.10
N GLY A 105 7.21 -15.41 -6.47
CA GLY A 105 7.58 -16.08 -7.71
C GLY A 105 7.36 -15.22 -8.95
N PHE A 106 6.28 -14.43 -8.94
CA PHE A 106 5.93 -13.51 -10.02
C PHE A 106 6.97 -12.40 -10.25
N VAL A 107 7.79 -12.04 -9.26
CA VAL A 107 8.72 -10.91 -9.36
C VAL A 107 9.83 -11.21 -10.38
N HIS A 108 10.28 -12.46 -10.46
CA HIS A 108 11.27 -12.85 -11.47
C HIS A 108 10.70 -12.77 -12.89
N GLU A 109 9.43 -13.18 -13.07
CA GLU A 109 8.74 -13.12 -14.36
C GLU A 109 8.32 -11.70 -14.77
N LEU A 110 8.10 -10.85 -13.76
CA LEU A 110 7.90 -9.41 -13.91
C LEU A 110 9.16 -8.77 -14.50
N ASP A 111 10.31 -9.04 -13.88
CA ASP A 111 11.59 -8.52 -14.33
C ASP A 111 12.77 -9.34 -13.78
N PRO A 112 13.55 -10.05 -14.61
CA PRO A 112 14.68 -10.83 -14.13
C PRO A 112 15.81 -9.97 -13.54
N ALA A 113 15.86 -8.67 -13.85
CA ALA A 113 16.85 -7.74 -13.32
C ALA A 113 16.52 -7.26 -11.90
N LEU A 114 15.29 -7.45 -11.43
CA LEU A 114 14.90 -7.14 -10.05
C LEU A 114 15.53 -8.15 -9.09
N LYS A 115 16.37 -7.65 -8.19
CA LYS A 115 16.97 -8.42 -7.11
C LYS A 115 16.47 -7.93 -5.77
N ARG A 116 16.25 -8.86 -4.85
CA ARG A 116 15.86 -8.54 -3.49
C ARG A 116 16.94 -7.65 -2.85
N VAL A 117 16.48 -6.69 -2.07
CA VAL A 117 17.32 -5.76 -1.32
C VAL A 117 16.94 -5.84 0.14
N ASP A 118 17.93 -6.05 1.01
CA ASP A 118 17.73 -6.09 2.46
C ASP A 118 18.17 -4.79 3.14
N ASP A 119 18.98 -3.95 2.48
CA ASP A 119 19.30 -2.60 2.99
C ASP A 119 18.08 -1.67 2.83
N PRO A 120 17.48 -1.18 3.92
CA PRO A 120 16.33 -0.28 3.84
C PRO A 120 16.68 1.10 3.25
N LEU A 121 17.95 1.50 3.24
CA LEU A 121 18.41 2.78 2.68
C LEU A 121 18.65 2.70 1.17
N GLU A 122 18.84 1.49 0.63
CA GLU A 122 18.99 1.31 -0.81
C GLU A 122 17.63 1.58 -1.53
N PRO A 123 17.61 2.41 -2.59
CA PRO A 123 16.41 2.67 -3.36
C PRO A 123 15.83 1.39 -3.97
N ALA A 124 14.53 1.17 -3.77
CA ALA A 124 13.80 0.06 -4.38
C ALA A 124 12.97 0.54 -5.58
N THR A 125 12.97 -0.27 -6.64
CA THR A 125 12.15 -0.05 -7.84
C THR A 125 10.78 -0.70 -7.69
N VAL A 126 10.71 -1.87 -7.06
CA VAL A 126 9.46 -2.59 -6.77
C VAL A 126 9.42 -2.97 -5.31
N ILE A 127 8.28 -2.74 -4.65
CA ILE A 127 8.06 -3.10 -3.27
C ILE A 127 6.80 -3.96 -3.18
N VAL A 128 6.87 -5.07 -2.45
CA VAL A 128 5.74 -5.98 -2.23
C VAL A 128 5.41 -6.02 -0.74
N HIS A 129 4.18 -5.67 -0.42
CA HIS A 129 3.67 -5.60 0.93
C HIS A 129 2.61 -6.67 1.20
N ALA A 130 2.70 -7.31 2.36
CA ALA A 130 1.72 -8.30 2.79
C ALA A 130 0.46 -7.65 3.37
N VAL A 131 -0.69 -7.88 2.74
CA VAL A 131 -2.01 -7.56 3.31
C VAL A 131 -2.54 -8.80 4.01
N ARG A 132 -2.60 -8.76 5.35
CA ARG A 132 -2.97 -9.91 6.19
C ARG A 132 -4.39 -9.86 6.75
N HIS A 133 -5.20 -8.91 6.31
CA HIS A 133 -6.58 -8.77 6.74
C HIS A 133 -7.46 -9.92 6.23
N ALA A 134 -8.61 -10.15 6.87
CA ALA A 134 -9.51 -11.24 6.50
C ALA A 134 -10.05 -11.09 5.06
N ALA A 135 -10.29 -9.85 4.63
CA ALA A 135 -10.61 -9.48 3.25
C ALA A 135 -9.51 -8.57 2.70
N SER A 136 -9.27 -8.63 1.38
CA SER A 136 -8.27 -7.77 0.72
C SER A 136 -8.68 -6.31 0.69
N LEU A 137 -9.99 -6.03 0.59
CA LEU A 137 -10.55 -4.70 0.33
C LEU A 137 -10.08 -4.07 -0.99
N PHE A 138 -9.47 -4.87 -1.86
CA PHE A 138 -9.00 -4.42 -3.17
C PHE A 138 -10.18 -4.14 -4.10
N SER A 139 -10.04 -3.11 -4.94
CA SER A 139 -11.05 -2.76 -5.95
C SER A 139 -10.56 -3.11 -7.36
N PRO A 140 -11.42 -3.57 -8.27
CA PRO A 140 -11.01 -3.88 -9.64
C PRO A 140 -10.41 -2.68 -10.37
N ARG A 141 -9.37 -2.92 -11.17
CA ARG A 141 -8.79 -1.91 -12.06
C ARG A 141 -9.21 -2.16 -13.51
N LYS A 142 -9.53 -1.09 -14.24
CA LYS A 142 -9.80 -1.18 -15.68
C LYS A 142 -8.52 -1.62 -16.42
N GLY A 143 -8.60 -2.69 -17.19
CA GLY A 143 -7.44 -3.28 -17.88
C GLY A 143 -6.79 -4.46 -17.16
N GLY A 144 -7.43 -4.99 -16.10
CA GLY A 144 -6.89 -6.09 -15.29
C GLY A 144 -6.21 -5.58 -14.01
N LEU A 145 -5.81 -6.53 -13.16
CA LEU A 145 -5.31 -6.30 -11.79
C LEU A 145 -6.35 -5.61 -10.87
N GLN A 146 -5.88 -5.24 -9.69
CA GLN A 146 -6.68 -4.59 -8.65
C GLN A 146 -5.95 -3.34 -8.13
N TRP A 147 -6.69 -2.41 -7.55
CA TRP A 147 -6.16 -1.30 -6.76
C TRP A 147 -6.20 -1.66 -5.28
N ALA A 148 -5.13 -1.32 -4.57
CA ALA A 148 -5.05 -1.52 -3.14
C ALA A 148 -6.01 -0.57 -2.42
N ASP A 149 -6.47 -0.95 -1.23
CA ASP A 149 -7.32 -0.08 -0.41
C ASP A 149 -6.65 1.30 -0.16
N PRO A 150 -7.41 2.41 -0.07
CA PRO A 150 -6.83 3.72 0.20
C PRO A 150 -5.94 3.78 1.46
N VAL A 151 -6.21 2.97 2.49
CA VAL A 151 -5.36 2.89 3.69
C VAL A 151 -4.00 2.26 3.37
N GLU A 152 -3.97 1.23 2.53
CA GLU A 152 -2.70 0.63 2.04
C GLU A 152 -1.90 1.65 1.22
N CYS A 153 -2.56 2.38 0.33
CA CYS A 153 -1.89 3.45 -0.43
C CYS A 153 -1.30 4.54 0.49
N LEU A 154 -2.01 4.90 1.57
CA LEU A 154 -1.54 5.91 2.53
C LEU A 154 -0.35 5.40 3.36
N LEU A 155 -0.35 4.12 3.73
CA LEU A 155 0.78 3.44 4.38
C LEU A 155 2.02 3.46 3.48
N ASP A 156 1.85 3.13 2.20
CA ASP A 156 2.91 3.12 1.21
C ASP A 156 3.54 4.52 1.04
N LEU A 157 2.72 5.58 0.96
CA LEU A 157 3.20 6.97 0.88
C LEU A 157 4.03 7.38 2.10
N HIS A 158 3.62 6.96 3.29
CA HIS A 158 4.39 7.21 4.52
C HIS A 158 5.71 6.45 4.52
N GLU A 159 5.72 5.18 4.09
CA GLU A 159 6.95 4.39 3.90
C GLU A 159 7.87 5.00 2.81
N ALA A 160 7.31 5.74 1.87
CA ALA A 160 8.06 6.51 0.86
C ALA A 160 8.65 7.83 1.37
N HIS A 161 8.38 8.20 2.64
CA HIS A 161 8.67 9.53 3.17
C HIS A 161 8.00 10.67 2.36
N LEU A 162 6.90 10.37 1.67
CA LEU A 162 6.09 11.33 0.91
C LEU A 162 5.03 11.97 1.81
N GLU A 163 5.46 12.54 2.94
CA GLU A 163 4.57 13.00 4.02
C GLU A 163 3.58 14.07 3.56
N ARG A 164 4.01 14.99 2.68
CA ARG A 164 3.13 16.04 2.13
C ARG A 164 2.02 15.43 1.27
N GLN A 165 2.37 14.49 0.40
CA GLN A 165 1.41 13.79 -0.45
C GLN A 165 0.50 12.87 0.37
N GLY A 166 1.03 12.18 1.37
CA GLY A 166 0.24 11.39 2.32
C GLY A 166 -0.79 12.25 3.06
N ALA A 167 -0.40 13.44 3.53
CA ALA A 167 -1.31 14.38 4.17
C ALA A 167 -2.40 14.90 3.21
N GLN A 168 -2.03 15.31 1.99
CA GLN A 168 -2.99 15.74 0.96
C GLN A 168 -3.98 14.62 0.59
N PHE A 169 -3.47 13.39 0.49
CA PHE A 169 -4.28 12.21 0.20
C PHE A 169 -5.29 11.94 1.31
N LEU A 170 -4.83 11.91 2.57
CA LEU A 170 -5.69 11.71 3.75
C LEU A 170 -6.78 12.79 3.84
N GLU A 171 -6.43 14.06 3.66
CA GLU A 171 -7.41 15.15 3.69
C GLU A 171 -8.47 14.99 2.60
N SER A 172 -8.08 14.57 1.41
CA SER A 172 -8.99 14.32 0.30
C SER A 172 -9.94 13.14 0.59
N LEU A 173 -9.44 12.06 1.18
CA LEU A 173 -10.27 10.93 1.63
C LEU A 173 -11.26 11.34 2.71
N GLN A 174 -10.85 12.19 3.67
CA GLN A 174 -11.72 12.69 4.73
C GLN A 174 -12.85 13.58 4.18
N ARG A 175 -12.58 14.44 3.19
CA ARG A 175 -13.60 15.27 2.53
C ARG A 175 -14.64 14.46 1.77
N ARG A 176 -14.26 13.29 1.26
CA ARG A 176 -15.14 12.37 0.52
C ARG A 176 -15.92 11.42 1.42
N ARG A 177 -15.68 11.45 2.73
CA ARG A 177 -16.38 10.58 3.69
C ARG A 177 -17.87 10.97 3.67
N PRO A 178 -18.80 10.02 3.42
CA PRO A 178 -20.22 10.33 3.44
C PRO A 178 -20.58 10.89 4.82
N LYS A 179 -21.31 12.00 4.86
CA LYS A 179 -21.85 12.54 6.10
C LYS A 179 -22.77 11.48 6.70
N THR A 180 -22.36 10.87 7.79
CA THR A 180 -23.26 10.06 8.63
C THR A 180 -24.40 10.96 9.06
N SER A 181 -25.59 10.71 8.53
CA SER A 181 -26.84 11.28 9.03
C SER A 181 -27.25 10.56 10.31
#